data_AF-A0A3P7I806-F1
#
_entry.id   AF-A0A3P7I806-F1
#
_cell.length_a   1.000
_cell.length_b   1.000
_cell.length_c   1.000
_cell.angle_alpha   90.00
_cell.angle_beta   90.00
_cell.angle_gamma   90.00
#
_symmetry.space_group_name_H-M   'P 1'
#
loop_
_entity.id
_entity.type
_entity.pdbx_description
1 polymer ?
#
loop_
_entity_poly.entity_id
_entity_poly.type
_entity_poly.pdbx_seq_one_letter_code
_entity_poly.pdbx_strand_id
1 'polypeptide(L)'
;MQSPLVFFNKGYTYFQFVYFCALFPYFLLFVLLCRGLTLEGAGKGIYYYLKPNLTRLADTTVWKDAGTQVFYSYGVGFGALIALGSHNKFNHNCFRDAFVMCVINGSTSILAGFVVFSILGYMSVIAQKDIADIVKPGVVRF
;
A
#
# COMPACT_ATOMS: atom_id res chain seq x y z
N MET A 1 -0.16 24.28 18.75
CA MET A 1 0.30 22.93 18.38
C MET A 1 0.45 22.11 19.65
N GLN A 2 -0.45 21.16 19.92
CA GLN A 2 -0.29 20.23 21.04
C GLN A 2 0.89 19.30 20.74
N SER A 3 1.78 19.09 21.71
CA SER A 3 2.89 18.17 21.57
C SER A 3 2.40 16.71 21.42
N PRO A 4 3.09 15.85 20.66
CA PRO A 4 2.72 14.45 20.48
C PRO A 4 2.64 13.65 21.80
N LEU A 5 3.21 14.18 22.89
CA LEU A 5 3.14 13.62 24.24
C LEU A 5 1.72 13.61 24.85
N VAL A 6 0.83 14.52 24.41
CA VAL A 6 -0.55 14.57 24.94
C VAL A 6 -1.39 13.38 24.46
N PHE A 7 -1.08 12.81 23.29
CA PHE A 7 -1.75 11.61 22.77
C PHE A 7 -1.43 10.35 23.58
N PHE A 8 -0.23 10.24 24.15
CA PHE A 8 0.21 9.07 24.91
C PHE A 8 -0.41 8.97 26.31
N ASN A 9 -0.93 10.08 26.87
CA ASN A 9 -1.39 10.12 28.26
C ASN A 9 -2.86 9.66 28.44
N LYS A 10 -3.61 9.43 27.34
CA LYS A 10 -5.00 8.95 27.36
C LYS A 10 -5.12 7.60 26.64
N GLY A 11 -4.47 6.57 27.19
CA GLY A 11 -4.34 5.23 26.57
C GLY A 11 -5.61 4.69 25.91
N TYR A 12 -6.79 4.84 26.53
CA TYR A 12 -8.07 4.39 25.95
C TYR A 12 -8.46 5.11 24.64
N THR A 13 -8.27 6.43 24.57
CA THR A 13 -8.58 7.24 23.37
C THR A 13 -7.58 6.96 22.24
N TYR A 14 -6.33 6.67 22.58
CA TYR A 14 -5.27 6.39 21.60
C TYR A 14 -5.52 5.10 20.82
N PHE A 15 -5.86 4.00 21.51
CA PHE A 15 -6.16 2.74 20.83
C PHE A 15 -7.33 2.88 19.85
N GLN A 16 -8.40 3.56 20.27
CA GLN A 16 -9.55 3.83 19.40
C GLN A 16 -9.17 4.63 18.15
N PHE A 17 -8.30 5.63 18.31
CA PHE A 17 -7.77 6.42 17.19
C PHE A 17 -6.92 5.58 16.24
N VAL A 18 -6.03 4.73 16.76
CA VAL A 18 -5.21 3.83 15.94
C VAL A 18 -6.07 2.84 15.16
N TYR A 19 -7.12 2.27 15.77
CA TYR A 19 -8.07 1.41 15.04
C TYR A 19 -8.77 2.14 13.90
N PHE A 20 -9.18 3.40 14.11
CA PHE A 20 -9.73 4.21 13.03
C PHE A 20 -8.72 4.45 11.92
N CYS A 21 -7.51 4.92 12.24
CA CYS A 21 -6.45 5.15 11.26
C CYS A 21 -6.03 3.88 10.51
N ALA A 22 -6.09 2.71 11.15
CA ALA A 22 -5.74 1.45 10.52
C ALA A 22 -6.87 0.92 9.62
N LEU A 23 -8.14 1.00 10.04
CA LEU A 23 -9.27 0.37 9.33
C LEU A 23 -9.93 1.29 8.30
N PHE A 24 -9.98 2.59 8.54
CA PHE A 24 -10.61 3.56 7.64
C PHE A 24 -10.01 3.56 6.22
N PRO A 25 -8.69 3.42 6.02
CA PRO A 25 -8.11 3.28 4.68
C PRO A 25 -8.65 2.06 3.91
N TYR A 26 -8.92 0.93 4.58
CA TYR A 26 -9.49 -0.25 3.92
C TYR A 26 -10.93 0.00 3.46
N PHE A 27 -11.72 0.73 4.25
CA PHE A 27 -13.04 1.17 3.83
C PHE A 27 -12.97 2.07 2.59
N LEU A 28 -12.05 3.04 2.57
CA LEU A 28 -11.85 3.90 1.39
C LEU A 28 -11.38 3.10 0.17
N LEU A 29 -10.42 2.18 0.34
CA LEU A 29 -9.95 1.31 -0.74
C LEU A 29 -11.10 0.49 -1.32
N PHE A 30 -12.00 -0.03 -0.48
CA PHE A 30 -13.17 -0.78 -0.94
C PHE A 30 -14.14 0.11 -1.75
N VAL A 31 -14.49 1.29 -1.23
CA VAL A 31 -15.38 2.23 -1.94
C VAL A 31 -14.77 2.68 -3.28
N LEU A 32 -13.48 3.01 -3.28
CA LEU A 32 -12.76 3.43 -4.48
C LEU A 32 -12.58 2.28 -5.47
N LEU A 33 -12.41 1.04 -5.02
CA LEU A 33 -12.37 -0.12 -5.89
C LEU A 33 -13.73 -0.31 -6.58
N CYS A 34 -14.82 -0.36 -5.81
CA CYS A 34 -16.17 -0.47 -6.35
C CYS A 34 -16.43 0.64 -7.37
N ARG A 35 -16.11 1.89 -7.04
CA ARG A 35 -16.27 3.00 -7.98
C ARG A 35 -15.37 2.85 -9.21
N GLY A 36 -14.10 2.55 -9.02
CA GLY A 36 -13.11 2.41 -10.09
C GLY A 36 -13.48 1.32 -11.09
N LEU A 37 -13.95 0.17 -10.62
CA LEU A 37 -14.38 -0.94 -11.46
C LEU A 37 -15.65 -0.64 -12.28
N THR A 38 -16.51 0.28 -11.81
CA THR A 38 -17.70 0.70 -12.57
C THR A 38 -17.42 1.74 -13.66
N LEU A 39 -16.19 2.27 -13.75
CA LEU A 39 -15.83 3.27 -14.73
C LEU A 39 -15.48 2.64 -16.09
N GLU A 40 -15.86 3.34 -17.16
CA GLU A 40 -15.49 2.94 -18.52
C GLU A 40 -13.96 3.00 -18.70
N GLY A 41 -13.35 1.93 -19.20
CA GLY A 41 -11.90 1.85 -19.35
C GLY A 41 -11.15 1.23 -18.18
N ALA A 42 -11.81 0.93 -17.06
CA ALA A 42 -11.17 0.26 -15.91
C ALA A 42 -10.46 -1.05 -16.29
N GLY A 43 -11.05 -1.82 -17.21
CA GLY A 43 -10.46 -3.05 -17.73
C GLY A 43 -9.11 -2.85 -18.44
N LYS A 44 -8.92 -1.73 -19.17
CA LYS A 44 -7.62 -1.39 -19.79
C LYS A 44 -6.56 -1.15 -18.71
N GLY A 45 -6.96 -0.45 -17.65
CA GLY A 45 -6.24 -0.25 -16.41
C GLY A 45 -5.68 -1.54 -15.82
N ILE A 46 -6.60 -2.43 -15.48
CA ILE A 46 -6.31 -3.70 -14.81
C ILE A 46 -5.48 -4.62 -15.71
N TYR A 47 -5.78 -4.65 -17.01
CA TYR A 47 -4.99 -5.41 -17.97
C TYR A 47 -3.53 -4.92 -18.00
N TYR A 48 -3.30 -3.61 -18.03
CA TYR A 48 -1.95 -3.05 -17.99
C TYR A 48 -1.22 -3.40 -16.68
N TYR A 49 -1.91 -3.34 -15.54
CA TYR A 49 -1.35 -3.70 -14.23
C TYR A 49 -0.86 -5.15 -14.17
N LEU A 50 -1.67 -6.09 -14.69
CA LEU A 50 -1.41 -7.52 -14.57
C LEU A 50 -0.58 -8.10 -15.72
N LYS A 51 -0.39 -7.35 -16.82
CA LYS A 51 0.31 -7.84 -18.02
C LYS A 51 1.77 -8.20 -17.67
N PRO A 52 2.14 -9.50 -17.67
CA PRO A 52 3.47 -9.91 -17.27
C PRO A 52 4.48 -9.57 -18.37
N ASN A 53 5.66 -9.09 -17.97
CA ASN A 53 6.81 -8.93 -18.86
C ASN A 53 8.02 -9.66 -18.28
N LEU A 54 8.20 -10.92 -18.65
CA LEU A 54 9.23 -11.80 -18.07
C LEU A 54 10.66 -11.37 -18.42
N THR A 55 10.87 -10.64 -19.52
CA THR A 55 12.21 -10.16 -19.89
C THR A 55 12.76 -9.15 -18.87
N ARG A 56 11.87 -8.44 -18.15
CA ARG A 56 12.25 -7.51 -17.07
C ARG A 56 12.88 -8.20 -15.87
N LEU A 57 12.66 -9.51 -15.67
CA LEU A 57 13.26 -10.24 -14.55
C LEU A 57 14.78 -10.39 -14.68
N ALA A 58 15.32 -10.32 -15.90
CA ALA A 58 16.76 -10.34 -16.15
C ALA A 58 17.43 -8.98 -15.84
N ASP A 59 16.65 -7.91 -15.67
CA ASP A 59 17.18 -6.58 -15.37
C ASP A 59 17.36 -6.40 -13.85
N THR A 60 18.60 -6.15 -13.43
CA THR A 60 18.98 -5.98 -12.02
C THR A 60 18.32 -4.77 -11.38
N THR A 61 17.92 -3.76 -12.16
CA THR A 61 17.21 -2.58 -11.65
C THR A 61 15.85 -2.93 -11.05
N VAL A 62 15.14 -3.91 -11.62
CA VAL A 62 13.82 -4.35 -11.11
C VAL A 62 13.96 -4.95 -9.71
N TRP A 63 15.02 -5.71 -9.47
CA TRP A 63 15.30 -6.30 -8.16
C TRP A 63 15.72 -5.26 -7.13
N LYS A 64 16.53 -4.27 -7.56
CA LYS A 64 16.90 -3.14 -6.71
C LYS A 64 15.66 -2.34 -6.30
N ASP A 65 14.79 -2.03 -7.24
CA ASP A 65 13.56 -1.28 -7.00
C ASP A 65 12.61 -2.08 -6.10
N ALA A 66 12.42 -3.38 -6.37
CA ALA A 66 11.61 -4.27 -5.53
C ALA A 66 12.15 -4.35 -4.09
N GLY A 67 13.47 -4.51 -3.92
CA GLY A 67 14.11 -4.54 -2.59
C GLY A 67 13.95 -3.23 -1.84
N THR A 68 14.10 -2.10 -2.55
CA THR A 68 13.90 -0.75 -2.00
C THR A 68 12.44 -0.54 -1.57
N GLN A 69 11.49 -0.95 -2.41
CA GLN A 69 10.06 -0.88 -2.13
C GLN A 69 9.69 -1.70 -0.89
N VAL A 70 10.17 -2.94 -0.78
CA VAL A 70 9.93 -3.79 0.40
C VAL A 70 10.54 -3.15 1.66
N PHE A 71 11.78 -2.68 1.58
CA PHE A 71 12.47 -2.07 2.71
C PHE A 71 11.71 -0.87 3.28
N TYR A 72 11.29 0.07 2.41
CA TYR A 72 10.53 1.25 2.83
C TYR A 72 9.09 0.92 3.21
N SER A 73 8.44 -0.05 2.55
CA SER A 73 7.06 -0.46 2.86
C SER A 73 6.91 -0.99 4.29
N TYR A 74 7.90 -1.72 4.81
CA TYR A 74 7.91 -2.19 6.21
C TYR A 74 8.60 -1.21 7.17
N GLY A 75 9.30 -0.20 6.67
CA GLY A 75 10.06 0.73 7.49
C GLY A 75 11.19 0.07 8.31
N VAL A 76 11.84 -0.95 7.74
CA VAL A 76 12.90 -1.69 8.42
C VAL A 76 14.06 -0.75 8.75
N GLY A 77 14.59 -0.85 9.97
CA GLY A 77 15.72 -0.02 10.41
C GLY A 77 15.35 1.36 10.97
N PHE A 78 14.09 1.79 10.91
CA PHE A 78 13.65 3.07 11.50
C PHE A 78 13.32 3.02 13.00
N GLY A 79 13.53 1.87 13.67
CA GLY A 79 13.33 1.72 15.11
C GLY A 79 11.87 1.58 15.58
N ALA A 80 10.88 1.93 14.76
CA ALA A 80 9.46 1.85 15.12
C ALA A 80 9.01 0.42 15.46
N LEU A 81 9.37 -0.58 14.64
CA LEU A 81 9.04 -1.98 14.91
C LEU A 81 9.76 -2.53 16.15
N ILE A 82 10.99 -2.05 16.42
CA ILE A 82 11.75 -2.42 17.62
C ILE A 82 11.06 -1.87 18.87
N ALA A 83 10.64 -0.61 18.83
CA ALA A 83 9.90 0.02 19.93
C ALA A 83 8.52 -0.63 20.16
N LEU A 84 7.79 -1.01 19.10
CA LEU A 84 6.54 -1.77 19.27
C LEU A 84 6.79 -3.15 19.86
N GLY A 85 7.82 -3.85 19.37
CA GLY A 85 8.23 -5.16 19.88
C GLY A 85 8.67 -5.14 21.34
N SER A 86 9.27 -4.04 21.82
CA SER A 86 9.70 -3.94 23.24
C SER A 86 8.55 -3.90 24.23
N HIS A 87 7.31 -3.67 23.77
CA HIS A 87 6.10 -3.71 24.60
C HIS A 87 5.40 -5.08 24.56
N ASN A 88 5.88 -6.04 23.77
CA ASN A 88 5.31 -7.39 23.71
C ASN A 88 5.70 -8.21 24.94
N LYS A 89 4.89 -9.24 25.25
CA LYS A 89 5.26 -10.25 26.25
C LYS A 89 6.48 -11.04 25.77
N PHE A 90 7.34 -11.46 26.69
CA PHE A 90 8.59 -12.18 26.37
C PHE A 90 8.37 -13.45 25.52
N ASN A 91 7.33 -14.23 25.84
CA ASN A 91 6.97 -15.46 25.11
C ASN A 91 5.93 -15.20 24.00
N HIS A 92 5.75 -13.96 23.54
CA HIS A 92 4.83 -13.64 22.45
C HIS A 92 5.37 -14.17 21.11
N ASN A 93 4.50 -14.74 20.29
CA ASN A 93 4.88 -15.31 19.01
C ASN A 93 5.05 -14.20 17.95
N CYS A 94 6.21 -13.55 17.95
CA CYS A 94 6.54 -12.50 16.99
C CYS A 94 6.66 -13.00 15.54
N PHE A 95 6.97 -14.29 15.33
CA PHE A 95 7.06 -14.87 13.99
C PHE A 95 5.68 -14.89 13.31
N ARG A 96 4.63 -15.27 14.04
CA ARG A 96 3.25 -15.23 13.54
C ARG A 96 2.85 -13.79 13.16
N ASP A 97 3.16 -12.82 14.00
CA ASP A 97 2.82 -11.42 13.73
C ASP A 97 3.57 -10.89 12.50
N ALA A 98 4.85 -11.22 12.36
CA ALA A 98 5.64 -10.86 11.18
C ALA A 98 5.04 -11.46 9.91
N PHE A 99 4.65 -12.74 9.93
CA PHE A 99 4.01 -13.38 8.79
C PHE A 99 2.67 -12.73 8.43
N VAL A 100 1.82 -12.46 9.41
CA VAL A 100 0.52 -11.77 9.22
C VAL A 100 0.74 -10.36 8.66
N MET A 101 1.71 -9.63 9.21
CA MET A 101 2.09 -8.30 8.71
C MET A 101 2.51 -8.37 7.24
N CYS A 102 3.29 -9.38 6.85
CA CYS A 102 3.70 -9.56 5.47
C CYS A 102 2.53 -9.80 4.51
N VAL A 103 1.61 -10.69 4.89
CA VAL A 103 0.43 -10.99 4.09
C VAL A 103 -0.47 -9.76 3.96
N ILE A 104 -0.75 -9.08 5.07
CA ILE A 104 -1.58 -7.86 5.07
C ILE A 104 -0.94 -6.79 4.19
N ASN A 105 0.33 -6.44 4.43
CA ASN A 105 1.02 -5.42 3.65
C ASN A 105 1.00 -5.71 2.14
N GLY A 106 1.38 -6.93 1.74
CA GLY A 106 1.37 -7.33 0.34
C GLY A 106 -0.02 -7.31 -0.29
N SER A 107 -1.03 -7.84 0.41
CA SER A 107 -2.42 -7.83 -0.07
C SER A 107 -2.98 -6.42 -0.22
N THR A 108 -2.67 -5.52 0.71
CA THR A 108 -3.08 -4.12 0.67
C THR A 108 -2.44 -3.38 -0.49
N SER A 109 -1.15 -3.61 -0.77
CA SER A 109 -0.48 -3.04 -1.94
C SER A 109 -1.09 -3.52 -3.26
N ILE A 110 -1.43 -4.82 -3.35
CA ILE A 110 -2.11 -5.37 -4.53
C ILE A 110 -3.50 -4.72 -4.71
N LEU A 111 -4.29 -4.66 -3.63
CA LEU A 111 -5.62 -4.03 -3.63
C LEU A 111 -5.55 -2.55 -4.07
N ALA A 112 -4.61 -1.79 -3.52
CA ALA A 112 -4.36 -0.40 -3.90
C ALA A 112 -3.92 -0.29 -5.38
N GLY A 113 -3.13 -1.25 -5.87
CA GLY A 113 -2.80 -1.38 -7.30
C GLY A 113 -4.06 -1.47 -8.17
N PHE A 114 -5.01 -2.36 -7.84
CA PHE A 114 -6.29 -2.44 -8.56
C PHE A 114 -7.07 -1.12 -8.55
N VAL A 115 -7.15 -0.45 -7.39
CA VAL A 115 -7.82 0.86 -7.28
C VAL A 115 -7.17 1.87 -8.20
N VAL A 116 -5.85 2.08 -8.10
CA VAL A 116 -5.10 3.05 -8.90
C VAL A 116 -5.24 2.76 -10.39
N PHE A 117 -4.97 1.53 -10.82
CA PHE A 117 -4.99 1.19 -12.24
C PHE A 117 -6.41 1.21 -12.84
N SER A 118 -7.45 0.88 -12.08
CA SER A 118 -8.83 1.05 -12.55
C SER A 118 -9.17 2.51 -12.88
N ILE A 119 -8.72 3.45 -12.04
CA ILE A 119 -8.91 4.89 -12.25
C ILE A 119 -8.02 5.39 -13.39
N LEU A 120 -6.76 4.94 -13.50
CA LEU A 120 -5.86 5.32 -14.61
C LEU A 120 -6.40 4.83 -15.97
N GLY A 121 -7.04 3.66 -16.01
CA GLY A 121 -7.73 3.16 -17.21
C GLY A 121 -8.89 4.06 -17.64
N TYR A 122 -9.68 4.56 -16.68
CA TYR A 122 -10.70 5.57 -16.97
C TYR A 122 -10.09 6.89 -17.45
N MET A 123 -9.00 7.36 -16.83
CA MET A 123 -8.29 8.57 -17.26
C MET A 123 -7.76 8.45 -18.70
N SER A 124 -7.32 7.26 -19.12
CA SER A 124 -6.85 7.04 -20.50
C SER A 124 -7.99 7.17 -21.51
N VAL A 125 -9.22 6.75 -21.15
CA VAL A 125 -10.42 6.91 -21.98
C VAL A 125 -10.81 8.38 -22.09
N ILE A 126 -10.87 9.13 -20.98
CA ILE A 126 -11.21 10.56 -21.03
C ILE A 126 -10.16 11.35 -21.80
N ALA A 127 -8.88 11.08 -21.56
CA ALA A 127 -7.78 11.81 -22.18
C ALA A 127 -7.56 11.41 -23.65
N GLN A 128 -8.22 10.36 -24.15
CA GLN A 128 -8.02 9.79 -25.48
C GLN A 128 -6.54 9.47 -25.74
N LYS A 129 -5.86 8.92 -24.73
CA LYS A 129 -4.43 8.57 -24.75
C LYS A 129 -4.23 7.11 -24.41
N ASP A 130 -3.10 6.56 -24.84
CA ASP A 130 -2.69 5.23 -24.41
C ASP A 130 -2.43 5.21 -22.90
N ILE A 131 -2.74 4.10 -22.24
CA ILE A 131 -2.55 3.96 -20.80
C ILE A 131 -1.08 4.10 -20.40
N ALA A 132 -0.13 3.67 -21.23
CA ALA A 132 1.30 3.83 -20.96
C ALA A 132 1.69 5.31 -20.86
N ASP A 133 0.99 6.21 -21.58
CA ASP A 133 1.23 7.64 -21.50
C ASP A 133 0.66 8.28 -20.24
N ILE A 134 -0.39 7.70 -19.66
CA ILE A 134 -0.99 8.14 -18.40
C ILE A 134 -0.19 7.63 -17.19
N VAL A 135 0.40 6.44 -17.29
CA VAL A 135 1.13 5.76 -16.19
C VAL A 135 2.56 6.31 -15.99
N LYS A 136 2.96 7.40 -16.68
CA LYS A 136 4.34 7.89 -16.65
C LYS A 136 4.88 8.09 -15.22
N PRO A 137 6.12 7.66 -14.95
CA PRO A 137 6.71 7.71 -13.62
C PRO A 137 7.00 9.17 -13.24
N GLY A 138 6.12 9.73 -12.42
CA GLY A 138 6.21 11.12 -11.94
C GLY A 138 5.05 11.54 -11.05
N VAL A 139 3.90 10.88 -11.14
CA VAL A 139 2.71 11.22 -10.33
C VAL A 139 2.60 10.35 -9.06
N VAL A 140 3.17 9.15 -9.03
CA VAL A 140 3.20 8.31 -7.82
C VAL A 140 4.51 7.52 -7.79
N ARG A 141 5.48 8.01 -7.02
CA ARG A 141 6.58 7.17 -6.50
C ARG A 141 6.17 6.78 -5.08
N PHE A 142 5.99 5.49 -4.84
CA PHE A 142 6.02 4.94 -3.49
C PHE A 142 7.48 4.67 -3.11
#